data_AF-A0AAD9A768-F1
#
_entry.id   AF-A0AAD9A768-F1
#
_cell.length_a   1.000
_cell.length_b   1.000
_cell.length_c   1.000
_cell.angle_alpha   90.00
_cell.angle_beta   90.00
_cell.angle_gamma   90.00
#
_symmetry.space_group_name_H-M   'P 1'
#
loop_
_entity.id
_entity.type
_entity.pdbx_description
1 polymer ?
#
loop_
_entity_poly.entity_id
_entity_poly.type
_entity_poly.pdbx_seq_one_letter_code
_entity_poly.pdbx_strand_id
1 'polypeptide(L)'
;MGKQKTANVGKAKGGAGNAGANAKTTAAPAPNVPPAWPQFKPPLPVTDLVPEKFPSCPDKVVLVRNFWPKSLCSSYVTFLRNLPLVTTPGRPKRGEAVRVNDRFQVQDATFARRLWEETGLRESLVQEDVQGLWGGEVVGLNPNIRIYRYSKGQYFDAHCKSQRQVVNLSLNSTSTAADEFSACHCAKSFPPQNM
;
A
#
# COMPACT_ATOMS: atom_id res chain seq x y z
N MET A 1 77.24 47.08 -19.15
CA MET A 1 76.52 45.87 -19.59
C MET A 1 75.27 45.74 -18.71
N GLY A 2 74.02 45.56 -19.10
CA GLY A 2 73.28 45.45 -20.35
C GLY A 2 71.82 45.16 -19.96
N LYS A 3 70.90 46.08 -20.29
CA LYS A 3 69.43 46.00 -20.50
C LYS A 3 68.51 44.97 -19.77
N GLN A 4 67.53 45.51 -19.03
CA GLN A 4 66.05 45.49 -19.23
C GLN A 4 65.25 44.24 -19.70
N LYS A 5 64.04 44.11 -19.09
CA LYS A 5 62.72 43.61 -19.61
C LYS A 5 62.56 42.06 -19.69
N THR A 6 61.40 41.40 -19.53
CA THR A 6 59.97 41.76 -19.69
C THR A 6 59.03 40.68 -19.09
N ALA A 7 57.73 40.98 -19.10
CA ALA A 7 56.58 40.29 -18.54
C ALA A 7 56.01 39.05 -19.28
N ASN A 8 55.30 38.22 -18.50
CA ASN A 8 53.95 37.61 -18.65
C ASN A 8 53.46 36.86 -19.92
N VAL A 9 52.49 35.97 -19.65
CA VAL A 9 51.40 35.38 -20.47
C VAL A 9 51.57 33.89 -20.84
N GLY A 10 50.59 33.11 -20.39
CA GLY A 10 50.54 31.65 -20.48
C GLY A 10 49.85 31.06 -21.71
N LYS A 11 49.66 29.73 -21.70
CA LYS A 11 48.66 29.02 -22.49
C LYS A 11 48.42 27.59 -21.96
N ALA A 12 47.15 27.20 -21.93
CA ALA A 12 46.63 25.91 -21.51
C ALA A 12 46.76 24.80 -22.58
N LYS A 13 46.81 23.52 -22.16
CA LYS A 13 45.88 22.42 -22.53
C LYS A 13 46.43 21.02 -22.16
N GLY A 14 45.51 20.11 -21.80
CA GLY A 14 45.64 18.66 -22.05
C GLY A 14 45.68 17.80 -20.78
N GLY A 15 44.56 17.17 -20.42
CA GLY A 15 44.42 16.33 -19.22
C GLY A 15 44.60 14.82 -19.45
N ALA A 16 44.49 14.04 -18.35
CA ALA A 16 43.77 12.75 -18.22
C ALA A 16 44.15 11.99 -16.91
N GLY A 17 43.14 11.38 -16.25
CA GLY A 17 43.25 10.35 -15.18
C GLY A 17 42.96 10.86 -13.76
N ASN A 18 41.73 10.89 -13.21
CA ASN A 18 40.74 9.83 -12.87
C ASN A 18 41.27 8.84 -11.82
N ALA A 19 40.60 8.38 -10.75
CA ALA A 19 39.49 8.78 -9.88
C ALA A 19 39.43 7.70 -8.78
N GLY A 20 38.77 7.97 -7.64
CA GLY A 20 38.43 6.87 -6.74
C GLY A 20 38.01 7.27 -5.32
N ALA A 21 37.00 8.13 -5.16
CA ALA A 21 36.28 8.23 -3.88
C ALA A 21 34.80 7.91 -4.12
N ASN A 22 34.43 6.68 -3.77
CA ASN A 22 33.10 6.10 -3.91
C ASN A 22 32.17 6.68 -2.82
N ALA A 23 31.57 7.83 -3.09
CA ALA A 23 30.46 8.35 -2.30
C ALA A 23 29.15 7.72 -2.79
N LYS A 24 28.73 6.66 -2.09
CA LYS A 24 27.44 5.99 -2.29
C LYS A 24 26.32 6.93 -1.85
N THR A 25 25.78 7.72 -2.77
CA THR A 25 24.59 8.53 -2.58
C THR A 25 23.36 7.63 -2.44
N THR A 26 22.92 7.41 -1.21
CA THR A 26 21.55 6.94 -0.93
C THR A 26 20.58 8.04 -1.32
N ALA A 27 20.03 7.97 -2.54
CA ALA A 27 18.91 8.80 -2.96
C ALA A 27 17.70 8.48 -2.06
N ALA A 28 17.13 9.51 -1.44
CA ALA A 28 15.82 9.40 -0.78
C ALA A 28 14.77 8.98 -1.82
N PRO A 29 13.83 8.08 -1.51
CA PRO A 29 12.80 7.69 -2.45
C PRO A 29 11.95 8.91 -2.80
N ALA A 30 11.80 9.19 -4.10
CA ALA A 30 10.90 10.23 -4.58
C ALA A 30 9.49 10.01 -4.01
N PRO A 31 8.73 11.07 -3.67
CA PRO A 31 7.34 10.90 -3.28
C PRO A 31 6.59 10.22 -4.43
N ASN A 32 6.08 9.01 -4.19
CA ASN A 32 5.29 8.29 -5.18
C ASN A 32 4.02 9.09 -5.44
N VAL A 33 3.95 9.75 -6.60
CA VAL A 33 2.75 10.46 -7.08
C VAL A 33 1.64 9.43 -7.28
N PRO A 34 0.39 9.70 -6.83
CA PRO A 34 -0.74 8.85 -7.13
C PRO A 34 -0.87 8.57 -8.63
N PRO A 35 -0.96 7.30 -9.06
CA PRO A 35 -1.10 6.98 -10.46
C PRO A 35 -2.53 7.28 -10.91
N ALA A 36 -2.74 7.40 -12.22
CA ALA A 36 -4.06 7.64 -12.79
C ALA A 36 -4.94 6.37 -12.72
N TRP A 37 -5.57 6.12 -11.56
CA TRP A 37 -6.42 4.95 -11.34
C TRP A 37 -7.53 4.87 -12.40
N PRO A 38 -7.82 3.66 -12.95
CA PRO A 38 -8.92 3.49 -13.89
C PRO A 38 -10.26 3.97 -13.30
N GLN A 39 -11.04 4.64 -14.13
CA GLN A 39 -12.37 5.14 -13.76
C GLN A 39 -13.34 4.00 -13.47
N PHE A 40 -14.25 4.20 -12.54
CA PHE A 40 -15.32 3.23 -12.24
C PHE A 40 -16.40 3.34 -13.32
N LYS A 41 -16.22 2.57 -14.40
CA LYS A 41 -17.17 2.50 -15.52
C LYS A 41 -17.60 1.05 -15.77
N PRO A 42 -18.92 0.77 -15.85
CA PRO A 42 -20.03 1.70 -15.57
C PRO A 42 -20.03 2.20 -14.11
N PRO A 43 -20.84 3.23 -13.77
CA PRO A 43 -21.03 3.62 -12.38
C PRO A 43 -21.36 2.39 -11.50
N LEU A 44 -20.77 2.34 -10.31
CA LEU A 44 -20.93 1.25 -9.36
C LEU A 44 -21.94 1.63 -8.27
N PRO A 45 -22.51 0.65 -7.55
CA PRO A 45 -22.41 -0.79 -7.81
C PRO A 45 -23.24 -1.22 -9.04
N VAL A 46 -22.79 -2.25 -9.78
CA VAL A 46 -23.58 -2.85 -10.88
C VAL A 46 -24.62 -3.84 -10.35
N THR A 47 -24.38 -4.38 -9.16
CA THR A 47 -25.27 -5.31 -8.44
C THR A 47 -25.22 -4.99 -6.96
N ASP A 48 -26.31 -5.20 -6.24
CA ASP A 48 -26.34 -4.97 -4.80
C ASP A 48 -25.25 -5.77 -4.08
N LEU A 49 -24.48 -5.09 -3.22
CA LEU A 49 -23.41 -5.68 -2.45
C LEU A 49 -23.96 -6.18 -1.11
N VAL A 50 -24.22 -7.48 -1.05
CA VAL A 50 -24.70 -8.15 0.17
C VAL A 50 -23.52 -8.72 0.94
N PRO A 51 -23.27 -8.27 2.18
CA PRO A 51 -22.22 -8.82 3.02
C PRO A 51 -22.63 -10.16 3.64
N GLU A 52 -21.84 -11.21 3.42
CA GLU A 52 -22.06 -12.54 4.00
C GLU A 52 -21.11 -12.75 5.19
N LYS A 53 -21.62 -13.05 6.39
CA LYS A 53 -20.77 -13.41 7.54
C LYS A 53 -20.07 -14.74 7.29
N PHE A 54 -18.76 -14.80 7.53
CA PHE A 54 -17.99 -16.01 7.28
C PHE A 54 -18.29 -17.07 8.35
N PRO A 55 -18.70 -18.30 8.00
CA PRO A 55 -19.23 -19.28 8.97
C PRO A 55 -18.32 -19.61 10.15
N SER A 56 -17.00 -19.70 9.92
CA SER A 56 -16.05 -20.05 10.99
C SER A 56 -15.72 -18.88 11.93
N CYS A 57 -16.06 -17.64 11.57
CA CYS A 57 -15.82 -16.45 12.38
C CYS A 57 -16.79 -15.32 12.00
N PRO A 58 -18.10 -15.51 12.23
CA PRO A 58 -19.15 -14.62 11.73
C PRO A 58 -19.06 -13.21 12.31
N ASP A 59 -18.42 -13.07 13.47
CA ASP A 59 -18.25 -11.79 14.19
C ASP A 59 -16.91 -11.09 13.85
N LYS A 60 -16.18 -11.61 12.86
CA LYS A 60 -14.83 -11.13 12.53
C LYS A 60 -14.64 -10.89 11.04
N VAL A 61 -15.20 -11.73 10.18
CA VAL A 61 -14.98 -11.70 8.73
C VAL A 61 -16.31 -11.67 8.00
N VAL A 62 -16.42 -10.73 7.05
CA VAL A 62 -17.53 -10.64 6.09
C VAL A 62 -16.99 -10.82 4.67
N LEU A 63 -17.77 -11.44 3.80
CA LEU A 63 -17.49 -11.66 2.40
C LEU A 63 -18.46 -10.83 1.55
N VAL A 64 -17.92 -9.97 0.69
CA VAL A 64 -18.70 -9.20 -0.28
C VAL A 64 -18.39 -9.75 -1.67
N ARG A 65 -19.39 -10.37 -2.30
CA ARG A 65 -19.25 -10.97 -3.64
C ARG A 65 -19.50 -9.95 -4.73
N ASN A 66 -18.95 -10.22 -5.91
CA ASN A 66 -19.16 -9.41 -7.12
C ASN A 66 -18.87 -7.91 -6.93
N PHE A 67 -17.90 -7.59 -6.05
CA PHE A 67 -17.55 -6.21 -5.70
C PHE A 67 -17.33 -5.31 -6.91
N TRP A 68 -16.65 -5.84 -7.93
CA TRP A 68 -16.46 -5.18 -9.22
C TRP A 68 -16.91 -6.07 -10.38
N PRO A 69 -17.46 -5.47 -11.46
CA PRO A 69 -17.76 -6.20 -12.68
C PRO A 69 -16.47 -6.67 -13.36
N LYS A 70 -16.56 -7.78 -14.10
CA LYS A 70 -15.42 -8.42 -14.79
C LYS A 70 -14.66 -7.45 -15.71
N SER A 71 -15.35 -6.52 -16.36
CA SER A 71 -14.75 -5.48 -17.21
C SER A 71 -13.81 -4.58 -16.40
N LEU A 72 -14.28 -4.05 -15.27
CA LEU A 72 -13.49 -3.18 -14.40
C LEU A 72 -12.30 -3.91 -13.79
N CYS A 73 -12.49 -5.15 -13.32
CA CYS A 73 -11.40 -6.02 -12.88
C CYS A 73 -10.32 -6.17 -13.96
N SER A 74 -10.70 -6.38 -15.22
CA SER A 74 -9.77 -6.53 -16.34
C SER A 74 -8.99 -5.24 -16.64
N SER A 75 -9.67 -4.08 -16.58
CA SER A 75 -9.03 -2.77 -16.71
C SER A 75 -8.03 -2.51 -15.59
N TYR A 76 -8.39 -2.81 -14.34
CA TYR A 76 -7.48 -2.69 -13.20
C TYR A 76 -6.30 -3.65 -13.30
N VAL A 77 -6.51 -4.92 -13.65
CA VAL A 77 -5.40 -5.87 -13.83
C VAL A 77 -4.42 -5.39 -14.91
N THR A 78 -4.91 -4.89 -16.05
CA THR A 78 -4.06 -4.32 -17.11
C THR A 78 -3.26 -3.14 -16.61
N PHE A 79 -3.91 -2.21 -15.91
CA PHE A 79 -3.27 -1.02 -15.34
C PHE A 79 -2.22 -1.37 -14.27
N LEU A 80 -2.58 -2.21 -13.30
CA LEU A 80 -1.73 -2.57 -12.15
C LEU A 80 -0.45 -3.31 -12.57
N ARG A 81 -0.47 -4.03 -13.70
CA ARG A 81 0.74 -4.67 -14.27
C ARG A 81 1.82 -3.66 -14.63
N ASN A 82 1.44 -2.44 -15.01
CA ASN A 82 2.36 -1.38 -15.44
C ASN A 82 2.87 -0.52 -14.28
N LEU A 83 2.39 -0.74 -13.05
CA LEU A 83 2.90 -0.02 -11.88
C LEU A 83 4.33 -0.46 -11.53
N PRO A 84 5.18 0.46 -11.03
CA PRO A 84 6.56 0.17 -10.67
C PRO A 84 6.64 -0.53 -9.30
N LEU A 85 6.20 -1.78 -9.23
CA LEU A 85 6.28 -2.57 -7.99
C LEU A 85 7.73 -2.99 -7.72
N VAL A 86 8.13 -2.91 -6.44
CA VAL A 86 9.46 -3.31 -5.98
C VAL A 86 9.35 -4.58 -5.15
N THR A 87 10.20 -5.58 -5.43
CA THR A 87 10.24 -6.82 -4.65
C THR A 87 10.69 -6.54 -3.23
N THR A 88 9.91 -7.00 -2.25
CA THR A 88 10.23 -6.86 -0.84
C THR A 88 11.48 -7.67 -0.46
N PRO A 89 12.30 -7.20 0.48
CA PRO A 89 13.48 -7.95 0.92
C PRO A 89 13.03 -9.27 1.56
N GLY A 90 13.54 -10.40 1.05
CA GLY A 90 13.18 -11.73 1.55
C GLY A 90 13.75 -12.08 2.93
N ARG A 91 14.64 -11.23 3.50
CA ARG A 91 15.12 -11.40 4.88
C ARG A 91 14.21 -10.60 5.83
N PRO A 92 13.35 -11.27 6.61
CA PRO A 92 12.52 -10.57 7.60
C PRO A 92 13.39 -9.95 8.68
N LYS A 93 12.92 -8.84 9.25
CA LYS A 93 13.45 -8.37 10.54
C LYS A 93 12.97 -9.31 11.65
N ARG A 94 13.69 -9.35 12.77
CA ARG A 94 13.29 -10.16 13.94
C ARG A 94 11.87 -9.76 14.37
N GLY A 95 10.95 -10.73 14.42
CA GLY A 95 9.55 -10.50 14.78
C GLY A 95 8.65 -10.02 13.63
N GLU A 96 9.19 -9.80 12.42
CA GLU A 96 8.38 -9.56 11.22
C GLU A 96 8.11 -10.87 10.48
N ALA A 97 6.94 -10.94 9.87
CA ALA A 97 6.56 -12.05 8.99
C ALA A 97 7.48 -12.11 7.77
N VAL A 98 7.89 -13.32 7.39
CA VAL A 98 8.61 -13.56 6.15
C VAL A 98 7.67 -13.24 4.99
N ARG A 99 8.16 -12.44 4.06
CA ARG A 99 7.43 -12.05 2.86
C ARG A 99 8.38 -11.95 1.69
N VAL A 100 7.92 -12.43 0.55
CA VAL A 100 8.55 -12.25 -0.74
C VAL A 100 7.42 -11.92 -1.69
N ASN A 101 7.27 -10.65 -2.05
CA ASN A 101 6.25 -10.17 -2.98
C ASN A 101 6.69 -8.86 -3.65
N ASP A 102 6.12 -8.56 -4.81
CA ASP A 102 6.28 -7.24 -5.41
C ASP A 102 5.27 -6.29 -4.76
N ARG A 103 5.73 -5.11 -4.34
CA ARG A 103 4.90 -4.13 -3.63
C ARG A 103 4.98 -2.76 -4.28
N PHE A 104 3.82 -2.14 -4.45
CA PHE A 104 3.67 -0.71 -4.70
C PHE A 104 2.88 -0.10 -3.56
N GLN A 105 3.27 1.11 -3.14
CA GLN A 105 2.59 1.86 -2.09
C GLN A 105 2.51 3.34 -2.48
N VAL A 106 1.34 3.92 -2.24
CA VAL A 106 1.10 5.35 -2.42
C VAL A 106 0.09 5.85 -1.38
N GLN A 107 0.21 7.11 -0.97
CA GLN A 107 -0.82 7.79 -0.19
C GLN A 107 -1.80 8.48 -1.13
N ASP A 108 -3.06 8.05 -1.11
CA ASP A 108 -4.10 8.59 -1.98
C ASP A 108 -5.47 8.55 -1.29
N ALA A 109 -5.76 9.62 -0.53
CA ALA A 109 -7.04 9.76 0.16
C ALA A 109 -8.22 9.94 -0.80
N THR A 110 -8.00 10.51 -1.98
CA THR A 110 -9.05 10.68 -3.00
C THR A 110 -9.47 9.32 -3.52
N PHE A 111 -8.53 8.46 -3.91
CA PHE A 111 -8.86 7.12 -4.37
C PHE A 111 -9.48 6.26 -3.25
N ALA A 112 -8.98 6.34 -2.02
CA ALA A 112 -9.58 5.66 -0.87
C ALA A 112 -11.03 6.08 -0.64
N ARG A 113 -11.33 7.39 -0.71
CA ARG A 113 -12.68 7.92 -0.60
C ARG A 113 -13.58 7.41 -1.73
N ARG A 114 -13.10 7.47 -2.98
CA ARG A 114 -13.85 6.96 -4.13
C ARG A 114 -14.17 5.46 -4.00
N LEU A 115 -13.21 4.65 -3.55
CA LEU A 115 -13.44 3.23 -3.25
C LEU A 115 -14.53 3.04 -2.18
N TRP A 116 -14.58 3.91 -1.18
CA TRP A 116 -15.55 3.85 -0.10
C TRP A 116 -16.96 4.28 -0.54
N GLU A 117 -17.07 5.44 -1.20
CA GLU A 117 -18.33 6.13 -1.50
C GLU A 117 -18.94 5.73 -2.86
N GLU A 118 -18.12 5.44 -3.87
CA GLU A 118 -18.61 5.25 -5.25
C GLU A 118 -18.83 3.78 -5.61
N THR A 119 -18.44 2.83 -4.75
CA THR A 119 -18.50 1.38 -5.10
C THR A 119 -19.67 0.63 -4.49
N GLY A 120 -20.43 1.26 -3.59
CA GLY A 120 -21.43 0.59 -2.76
C GLY A 120 -20.85 -0.06 -1.49
N LEU A 121 -19.53 0.05 -1.26
CA LEU A 121 -18.87 -0.55 -0.09
C LEU A 121 -19.39 0.04 1.22
N ARG A 122 -19.53 1.37 1.29
CA ARG A 122 -20.06 2.06 2.47
C ARG A 122 -21.45 1.55 2.79
N GLU A 123 -22.35 1.57 1.82
CA GLU A 123 -23.74 1.17 1.95
C GLU A 123 -23.87 -0.29 2.37
N SER A 124 -22.98 -1.17 1.88
CA SER A 124 -22.91 -2.57 2.27
C SER A 124 -22.49 -2.77 3.73
N LEU A 125 -21.51 -2.00 4.21
CA LEU A 125 -20.91 -2.21 5.55
C LEU A 125 -21.62 -1.44 6.67
N VAL A 126 -22.52 -0.51 6.36
CA VAL A 126 -23.34 0.21 7.35
C VAL A 126 -24.74 -0.40 7.53
N GLN A 127 -25.04 -1.53 6.89
CA GLN A 127 -26.28 -2.29 7.12
C GLN A 127 -26.36 -2.81 8.55
N GLU A 128 -27.55 -2.84 9.15
CA GLU A 128 -27.75 -3.18 10.57
C GLU A 128 -27.14 -4.53 10.99
N ASP A 129 -27.09 -5.50 10.08
CA ASP A 129 -26.56 -6.84 10.32
C ASP A 129 -25.02 -6.89 10.39
N VAL A 130 -24.34 -5.89 9.82
CA VAL A 130 -22.87 -5.72 9.82
C VAL A 130 -22.42 -4.56 10.71
N GLN A 131 -23.28 -3.57 10.91
CA GLN A 131 -22.98 -2.41 11.74
C GLN A 131 -22.66 -2.86 13.17
N GLY A 132 -21.53 -2.40 13.70
CA GLY A 132 -21.10 -2.73 15.06
C GLY A 132 -20.41 -4.09 15.23
N LEU A 133 -20.29 -4.92 14.19
CA LEU A 133 -19.64 -6.24 14.25
C LEU A 133 -18.21 -6.19 14.83
N TRP A 134 -17.52 -5.06 14.65
CA TRP A 134 -16.13 -4.87 15.06
C TRP A 134 -15.93 -4.01 16.31
N GLY A 135 -17.00 -3.68 17.05
CA GLY A 135 -16.92 -2.88 18.28
C GLY A 135 -16.65 -1.40 18.03
N GLY A 136 -17.09 -0.88 16.88
CA GLY A 136 -16.96 0.52 16.47
C GLY A 136 -17.69 0.79 15.15
N GLU A 137 -17.67 2.05 14.73
CA GLU A 137 -18.26 2.49 13.46
C GLU A 137 -17.25 2.40 12.31
N VAL A 138 -17.68 1.89 11.15
CA VAL A 138 -16.86 1.86 9.94
C VAL A 138 -17.03 3.18 9.18
N VAL A 139 -15.98 4.00 9.20
CA VAL A 139 -16.03 5.39 8.70
C VAL A 139 -15.32 5.60 7.36
N GLY A 140 -14.57 4.62 6.87
CA GLY A 140 -13.84 4.73 5.61
C GLY A 140 -12.67 3.76 5.45
N LEU A 141 -11.85 4.04 4.43
CA LEU A 141 -10.66 3.25 4.09
C LEU A 141 -9.36 3.99 4.43
N ASN A 142 -8.31 3.24 4.76
CA ASN A 142 -6.98 3.80 4.99
C ASN A 142 -6.41 4.38 3.67
N PRO A 143 -5.95 5.64 3.64
CA PRO A 143 -5.41 6.27 2.42
C PRO A 143 -4.08 5.67 1.94
N ASN A 144 -3.44 4.82 2.76
CA ASN A 144 -2.22 4.11 2.41
C ASN A 144 -2.55 2.91 1.51
N ILE A 145 -2.67 3.18 0.20
CA ILE A 145 -2.99 2.19 -0.82
C ILE A 145 -1.76 1.31 -1.07
N ARG A 146 -1.97 0.00 -0.96
CA ARG A 146 -0.91 -1.00 -1.15
C ARG A 146 -1.34 -2.03 -2.17
N ILE A 147 -0.53 -2.18 -3.20
CA ILE A 147 -0.71 -3.19 -4.25
C ILE A 147 0.36 -4.26 -4.04
N TYR A 148 -0.07 -5.51 -4.01
CA TYR A 148 0.80 -6.68 -3.93
C TYR A 148 0.64 -7.52 -5.18
N ARG A 149 1.74 -7.99 -5.75
CA ARG A 149 1.77 -8.95 -6.85
C ARG A 149 2.61 -10.15 -6.43
N TYR A 150 2.08 -11.33 -6.71
CA TYR A 150 2.71 -12.61 -6.42
C TYR A 150 2.96 -13.35 -7.73
N SER A 151 4.20 -13.72 -7.97
CA SER A 151 4.63 -14.67 -8.99
C SER A 151 4.87 -16.05 -8.36
N LYS A 152 5.08 -17.08 -9.18
CA LYS A 152 5.36 -18.43 -8.68
C LYS A 152 6.56 -18.41 -7.70
N GLY A 153 6.37 -18.97 -6.51
CA GLY A 153 7.38 -19.04 -5.46
C GLY A 153 7.44 -17.82 -4.51
N GLN A 154 6.67 -16.76 -4.78
CA GLN A 154 6.46 -15.64 -3.87
C GLN A 154 5.39 -15.99 -2.83
N TYR A 155 5.53 -15.51 -1.60
CA TYR A 155 4.67 -15.87 -0.47
C TYR A 155 4.59 -14.77 0.59
N PHE A 156 3.61 -14.90 1.47
CA PHE A 156 3.51 -14.11 2.69
C PHE A 156 3.05 -15.03 3.81
N ASP A 157 3.94 -15.31 4.77
CA ASP A 157 3.65 -16.27 5.83
C ASP A 157 2.53 -15.81 6.77
N ALA A 158 1.88 -16.78 7.40
CA ALA A 158 0.85 -16.54 8.40
C ALA A 158 1.39 -15.62 9.51
N HIS A 159 0.65 -14.55 9.80
CA HIS A 159 1.03 -13.57 10.81
C HIS A 159 -0.20 -12.86 11.36
N CYS A 160 -0.09 -12.38 12.59
CA CYS A 160 -1.06 -11.44 13.13
C CYS A 160 -0.65 -10.01 12.72
N LYS A 161 -1.59 -9.23 12.21
CA LYS A 161 -1.36 -7.78 12.05
C LYS A 161 -1.21 -7.18 13.46
N SER A 162 -0.12 -6.45 13.69
CA SER A 162 0.09 -5.74 14.94
C SER A 162 -0.93 -4.59 15.03
N GLN A 163 -1.95 -4.78 15.87
CA GLN A 163 -3.00 -3.82 16.24
C GLN A 163 -3.82 -3.24 15.07
N ARG A 164 -5.09 -2.92 15.34
CA ARG A 164 -5.91 -2.15 14.40
C ARG A 164 -5.42 -0.71 14.44
N GLN A 165 -5.12 -0.12 13.29
CA GLN A 165 -4.98 1.33 13.22
C GLN A 165 -6.40 1.90 13.35
N VAL A 166 -6.81 2.23 14.57
CA VAL A 166 -7.99 3.08 14.79
C VAL A 166 -7.59 4.47 14.32
N VAL A 167 -8.09 4.88 13.17
CA VAL A 167 -7.93 6.27 12.72
C VAL A 167 -9.01 7.08 13.40
N ASN A 168 -8.65 7.86 14.42
CA ASN A 168 -9.55 8.87 14.96
C ASN A 168 -9.67 9.99 13.93
N LEU A 169 -10.76 9.99 13.16
CA LEU A 169 -11.09 11.06 12.23
C LEU A 169 -11.67 12.25 13.02
N SER A 170 -10.87 12.87 13.89
CA SER A 170 -11.24 14.17 14.43
C SER A 170 -11.30 15.15 13.26
N LEU A 171 -12.49 15.68 12.96
CA LEU A 171 -12.68 16.71 11.95
C LEU A 171 -12.08 18.07 12.33
N ASN A 172 -11.51 18.21 13.53
CA ASN A 172 -10.79 19.41 13.93
C ASN A 172 -9.36 19.06 14.35
N SER A 173 -8.41 19.73 13.69
CA SER A 173 -6.96 19.64 13.85
C SER A 173 -6.52 19.52 15.31
N THR A 174 -5.96 18.37 15.68
CA THR A 174 -4.73 18.15 16.49
C THR A 174 -4.70 16.69 16.93
N SER A 175 -3.85 15.90 16.27
CA SER A 175 -3.68 14.47 16.55
C SER A 175 -2.91 14.28 17.86
N THR A 176 -3.57 13.74 18.89
CA THR A 176 -2.90 12.98 19.96
C THR A 176 -3.43 11.55 19.92
N ALA A 177 -2.53 10.60 19.66
CA ALA A 177 -2.84 9.19 19.66
C ALA A 177 -3.08 8.74 21.10
N ALA A 178 -4.27 8.23 21.40
CA ALA A 178 -4.54 7.49 22.62
C ALA A 178 -4.43 6.00 22.29
N ASP A 179 -3.39 5.36 22.82
CA ASP A 179 -3.16 3.93 22.76
C ASP A 179 -4.02 3.23 23.82
N GLU A 180 -5.05 2.49 23.41
CA GLU A 180 -5.72 1.52 24.28
C GLU A 180 -5.51 0.10 23.74
N PHE A 181 -4.92 -0.75 24.58
CA PHE A 181 -4.42 -2.06 24.23
C PHE A 181 -5.50 -3.13 24.38
N SER A 182 -5.85 -3.80 23.28
CA SER A 182 -6.61 -5.06 23.34
C SER A 182 -5.89 -6.16 22.56
N ALA A 183 -5.53 -7.24 23.27
CA ALA A 183 -4.80 -8.37 22.72
C ALA A 183 -5.73 -9.32 21.94
N CYS A 184 -5.37 -9.63 20.69
CA CYS A 184 -6.11 -10.57 19.86
C CYS A 184 -5.62 -12.00 20.12
N HIS A 185 -6.54 -12.92 20.45
CA HIS A 185 -6.24 -14.34 20.63
C HIS A 185 -6.11 -15.06 19.27
N CYS A 186 -5.08 -15.89 19.12
CA CYS A 186 -4.76 -16.65 17.92
C CYS A 186 -5.83 -17.72 17.64
N ALA A 187 -6.54 -17.61 16.51
CA ALA A 187 -7.25 -18.74 15.95
C ALA A 187 -6.20 -19.69 15.35
N LYS A 188 -6.00 -20.83 16.01
CA LYS A 188 -5.13 -21.90 15.51
C LYS A 188 -5.62 -22.37 14.14
N SER A 189 -4.65 -22.61 13.28
CA SER A 189 -4.76 -23.13 11.91
C SER A 189 -5.88 -24.16 11.75
N PHE A 190 -6.80 -23.93 10.82
CA PHE A 190 -7.72 -24.97 10.36
C PHE A 190 -6.91 -26.01 9.56
N PRO A 191 -7.00 -27.32 9.88
CA PRO A 191 -6.33 -28.35 9.10
C PRO A 191 -6.94 -28.40 7.68
N PRO A 192 -6.15 -28.78 6.66
CA PRO A 192 -6.67 -28.98 5.32
C PRO A 192 -7.67 -30.13 5.33
N GLN A 193 -8.90 -29.86 4.89
CA GLN A 193 -9.86 -30.92 4.57
C GLN A 193 -9.40 -31.53 3.24
N ASN A 194 -8.89 -32.76 3.28
CA ASN A 194 -8.67 -33.56 2.08
C ASN A 194 -10.02 -33.92 1.46
N MET A 195 -10.15 -33.66 0.16
CA MET A 195 -11.10 -34.37 -0.71
C MET A 195 -10.55 -35.75 -1.06
#